data_AF-A0A7H4Q211-F1
#
_entry.id   AF-A0A7H4Q211-F1
#
_cell.length_a   1.000
_cell.length_b   1.000
_cell.length_c   1.000
_cell.angle_alpha   90.00
_cell.angle_beta   90.00
_cell.angle_gamma   90.00
#
_symmetry.space_group_name_H-M   'P 1'
#
loop_
_entity.id
_entity.type
_entity.pdbx_description
1 polymer ?
#
loop_
_entity_poly.entity_id
_entity_poly.type
_entity_poly.pdbx_seq_one_letter_code
_entity_poly.pdbx_strand_id
1 'polypeptide(L)'
;MSETSPRLFIVSPHFDDAVFSCGALLASYPDAAVCTVFAAPPAHEMHTEWDALSGFGSAHEAVHARTIEDNNALAALDAIPVRMPFRDGQYLDSPSISTLAAALEEIIYGSTANTLLMPVGLFHSDHELVSDACCEVLPRLAHLAWFGYEEAIHRRQPGVVEARLEELARRGIVATPARPDALHTIDPARQAILKRHAVNAYASQLRAFGPHGCDDAFAPERYWQLSMTHRPARHAGK
;
A
#
# COMPACT_ATOMS: atom_id res chain seq x y z
N MET A 1 22.22 4.20 23.54
CA MET A 1 21.31 4.74 22.50
C MET A 1 20.29 3.65 22.27
N SER A 2 19.03 3.87 22.65
CA SER A 2 17.98 2.88 22.42
C SER A 2 17.81 2.75 20.91
N GLU A 3 18.21 1.62 20.31
CA GLU A 3 17.76 1.28 18.97
C GLU A 3 16.23 1.24 19.03
N THR A 4 15.58 2.25 18.48
CA THR A 4 14.12 2.25 18.39
C THR A 4 13.76 1.18 17.37
N SER A 5 13.07 0.13 17.81
CA SER A 5 12.53 -0.89 16.90
C SER A 5 11.80 -0.22 15.73
N PRO A 6 11.94 -0.75 14.50
CA PRO A 6 11.30 -0.16 13.33
C PRO A 6 9.78 -0.03 13.55
N ARG A 7 9.26 1.18 13.36
CA ARG A 7 7.84 1.49 13.39
C ARG A 7 7.38 1.59 11.94
N LEU A 8 6.61 0.58 11.53
CA LEU A 8 6.21 0.36 10.16
C LEU A 8 4.97 1.20 9.84
N PHE A 9 5.01 1.87 8.69
CA PHE A 9 3.86 2.58 8.13
C PHE A 9 3.69 2.16 6.67
N ILE A 10 2.59 1.49 6.37
CA ILE A 10 2.27 0.99 5.02
C ILE A 10 1.18 1.89 4.43
N VAL A 11 1.47 2.49 3.28
CA VAL A 11 0.48 3.19 2.45
C VAL A 11 -0.24 2.16 1.60
N SER A 12 -1.56 2.09 1.69
CA SER A 12 -2.43 1.17 0.93
C SER A 12 -3.33 2.00 0.00
N PRO A 13 -3.35 1.77 -1.32
CA PRO A 13 -4.30 2.46 -2.20
C PRO A 13 -5.75 2.23 -1.77
N HIS A 14 -6.20 0.97 -1.76
CA HIS A 14 -7.52 0.55 -1.32
C HIS A 14 -7.45 -0.24 -0.01
N PHE A 15 -8.62 -0.70 0.46
CA PHE A 15 -8.77 -1.31 1.78
C PHE A 15 -7.98 -2.62 1.93
N ASP A 16 -7.85 -3.42 0.88
CA ASP A 16 -7.29 -4.77 0.91
C ASP A 16 -5.81 -4.86 0.53
N ASP A 17 -5.30 -3.91 -0.29
CA ASP A 17 -3.99 -4.00 -0.93
C ASP A 17 -2.82 -4.27 0.02
N ALA A 18 -2.76 -3.54 1.14
CA ALA A 18 -1.68 -3.72 2.12
C ALA A 18 -1.71 -5.12 2.74
N VAL A 19 -2.88 -5.68 3.04
CA VAL A 19 -2.96 -7.04 3.58
C VAL A 19 -2.69 -8.09 2.50
N PHE A 20 -3.19 -7.88 1.28
CA PHE A 20 -2.94 -8.79 0.16
C PHE A 20 -1.45 -8.85 -0.19
N SER A 21 -0.78 -7.70 -0.17
CA SER A 21 0.60 -7.57 -0.62
C SER A 21 1.64 -7.71 0.50
N CYS A 22 1.27 -7.36 1.74
CA CYS A 22 2.17 -7.29 2.89
C CYS A 22 1.64 -7.96 4.17
N GLY A 23 0.58 -8.77 4.11
CA GLY A 23 0.00 -9.39 5.30
C GLY A 23 0.96 -10.28 6.11
N ALA A 24 1.94 -10.95 5.48
CA ALA A 24 2.93 -11.75 6.20
C ALA A 24 3.99 -10.87 6.87
N LEU A 25 4.39 -9.77 6.23
CA LEU A 25 5.16 -8.71 6.88
C LEU A 25 4.39 -8.11 8.05
N LEU A 26 3.14 -7.67 7.87
CA LEU A 26 2.32 -7.08 8.94
C LEU A 26 2.18 -8.02 10.14
N ALA A 27 2.03 -9.32 9.91
CA ALA A 27 2.02 -10.34 10.97
C ALA A 27 3.29 -10.35 11.85
N SER A 28 4.38 -9.72 11.40
CA SER A 28 5.66 -9.61 12.11
C SER A 28 5.87 -8.28 12.82
N TYR A 29 4.98 -7.31 12.59
CA TYR A 29 5.07 -5.94 13.08
C TYR A 29 3.75 -5.54 13.76
N PRO A 30 3.50 -6.00 15.00
CA PRO A 30 2.39 -5.45 15.77
C PRO A 30 2.57 -3.93 15.91
N ASP A 31 1.45 -3.21 15.98
CA ASP A 31 1.37 -1.75 15.99
C ASP A 31 1.82 -1.07 14.68
N ALA A 32 2.02 -1.83 13.59
CA ALA A 32 2.21 -1.25 12.26
C ALA A 32 0.99 -0.42 11.86
N ALA A 33 1.22 0.79 11.34
CA ALA A 33 0.15 1.61 10.79
C ALA A 33 -0.13 1.24 9.33
N VAL A 34 -1.39 1.05 8.98
CA VAL A 34 -1.85 0.87 7.59
C VAL A 34 -2.72 2.06 7.20
N CYS A 35 -2.20 2.88 6.29
CA CYS A 35 -2.85 4.08 5.81
C CYS A 35 -3.55 3.81 4.48
N THR A 36 -4.86 3.62 4.52
CA THR A 36 -5.70 3.48 3.33
C THR A 36 -6.00 4.84 2.73
N VAL A 37 -5.56 5.05 1.48
CA VAL A 37 -5.69 6.33 0.77
C VAL A 37 -7.14 6.56 0.34
N PHE A 38 -7.72 5.60 -0.40
CA PHE A 38 -9.05 5.73 -0.97
C PHE A 38 -10.11 5.13 -0.03
N ALA A 39 -10.31 5.77 1.11
CA ALA A 39 -11.19 5.29 2.18
C ALA A 39 -12.50 6.07 2.35
N ALA A 40 -12.71 7.15 1.59
CA ALA A 40 -13.90 7.99 1.71
C ALA A 40 -15.01 7.58 0.74
N PRO A 41 -16.29 7.65 1.15
CA PRO A 41 -17.40 7.48 0.24
C PRO A 41 -17.54 8.67 -0.74
N PRO A 42 -18.16 8.46 -1.91
CA PRO A 42 -18.48 9.55 -2.82
C PRO A 42 -19.41 10.58 -2.16
N ALA A 43 -19.31 11.85 -2.59
CA ALA A 43 -20.16 12.92 -2.07
C ALA A 43 -21.64 12.76 -2.47
N HIS A 44 -21.90 12.06 -3.57
CA HIS A 44 -23.23 11.80 -4.09
C HIS A 44 -23.51 10.30 -4.09
N GLU A 45 -24.78 9.92 -4.15
CA GLU A 45 -25.16 8.52 -4.29
C GLU A 45 -24.72 8.01 -5.68
N MET A 46 -24.01 6.90 -5.68
CA MET A 46 -23.45 6.26 -6.86
C MET A 46 -23.47 4.75 -6.69
N HIS A 47 -23.39 4.05 -7.81
CA HIS A 47 -23.25 2.60 -7.85
C HIS A 47 -22.43 2.22 -9.08
N THR A 48 -21.37 1.44 -8.90
CA THR A 48 -20.48 0.99 -9.97
C THR A 48 -20.65 -0.50 -10.25
N GLU A 49 -20.07 -0.97 -11.35
CA GLU A 49 -19.98 -2.40 -11.63
C GLU A 49 -19.24 -3.16 -10.52
N TRP A 50 -18.17 -2.57 -9.97
CA TRP A 50 -17.39 -3.18 -8.90
C TRP A 50 -18.18 -3.29 -7.59
N ASP A 51 -18.99 -2.29 -7.26
CA ASP A 51 -19.93 -2.35 -6.13
C ASP A 51 -20.92 -3.51 -6.31
N ALA A 52 -21.48 -3.66 -7.53
CA ALA A 52 -22.41 -4.74 -7.85
C ALA A 52 -21.76 -6.14 -7.75
N LEU A 53 -20.55 -6.31 -8.29
CA LEU A 53 -19.78 -7.56 -8.21
C LEU A 53 -19.40 -7.90 -6.76
N SER A 54 -19.13 -6.89 -5.94
CA SER A 54 -18.90 -7.03 -4.50
C SER A 54 -20.20 -7.35 -3.73
N GLY A 55 -21.36 -7.17 -4.36
CA GLY A 55 -22.69 -7.47 -3.81
C GLY A 55 -23.34 -6.34 -3.04
N PHE A 56 -22.97 -5.09 -3.32
CA PHE A 56 -23.52 -3.90 -2.70
C PHE A 56 -24.50 -3.17 -3.62
N GLY A 57 -25.51 -2.51 -3.04
CA GLY A 57 -26.50 -1.70 -3.75
C GLY A 57 -26.09 -0.24 -3.92
N SER A 58 -25.06 0.22 -3.21
CA SER A 58 -24.54 1.59 -3.35
C SER A 58 -23.05 1.68 -2.96
N ALA A 59 -22.38 2.73 -3.43
CA ALA A 59 -21.00 3.06 -3.06
C ALA A 59 -20.84 3.33 -1.55
N HIS A 60 -21.85 3.92 -0.91
CA HIS A 60 -21.83 4.19 0.53
C HIS A 60 -21.87 2.89 1.34
N GLU A 61 -22.73 1.96 0.93
CA GLU A 61 -22.78 0.62 1.50
C GLU A 61 -21.44 -0.11 1.30
N ALA A 62 -20.88 -0.03 0.10
CA ALA A 62 -19.60 -0.67 -0.24
C ALA A 62 -18.45 -0.16 0.63
N VAL A 63 -18.27 1.17 0.73
CA VAL A 63 -17.20 1.77 1.53
C VAL A 63 -17.39 1.48 3.03
N HIS A 64 -18.64 1.51 3.53
CA HIS A 64 -18.92 1.17 4.91
C HIS A 64 -18.57 -0.29 5.23
N ALA A 65 -19.01 -1.23 4.37
CA ALA A 65 -18.72 -2.64 4.54
C ALA A 65 -17.21 -2.94 4.43
N ARG A 66 -16.52 -2.38 3.42
CA ARG A 66 -15.07 -2.53 3.26
C ARG A 66 -14.28 -1.95 4.43
N THR A 67 -14.76 -0.87 5.04
CA THR A 67 -14.15 -0.33 6.27
C THR A 67 -14.26 -1.34 7.42
N ILE A 68 -15.39 -2.02 7.58
CA ILE A 68 -15.58 -3.06 8.60
C ILE A 68 -14.69 -4.27 8.32
N GLU A 69 -14.65 -4.72 7.06
CA GLU A 69 -13.80 -5.83 6.61
C GLU A 69 -12.33 -5.55 6.92
N ASP A 70 -11.85 -4.34 6.57
CA ASP A 70 -10.46 -3.96 6.83
C ASP A 70 -10.15 -3.81 8.33
N ASN A 71 -11.08 -3.27 9.12
CA ASN A 71 -10.90 -3.23 10.58
C ASN A 71 -10.73 -4.64 11.16
N ASN A 72 -11.47 -5.63 10.66
CA ASN A 72 -11.34 -7.02 11.09
C ASN A 72 -10.01 -7.64 10.63
N ALA A 73 -9.58 -7.35 9.40
CA ALA A 73 -8.32 -7.82 8.85
C ALA A 73 -7.12 -7.29 9.64
N LEU A 74 -7.09 -5.98 9.88
CA LEU A 74 -6.00 -5.31 10.60
C LEU A 74 -6.00 -5.67 12.09
N ALA A 75 -7.16 -5.85 12.72
CA ALA A 75 -7.22 -6.35 14.09
C ALA A 75 -6.62 -7.75 14.23
N ALA A 76 -6.75 -8.62 13.23
CA ALA A 76 -6.13 -9.95 13.24
C ALA A 76 -4.59 -9.91 13.10
N LEU A 77 -4.04 -8.79 12.67
CA LEU A 77 -2.60 -8.55 12.48
C LEU A 77 -2.02 -7.61 13.55
N ASP A 78 -2.83 -7.22 14.56
CA ASP A 78 -2.48 -6.20 15.55
C ASP A 78 -2.00 -4.88 14.90
N ALA A 79 -2.56 -4.53 13.74
CA ALA A 79 -2.22 -3.33 12.97
C ALA A 79 -3.20 -2.18 13.22
N ILE A 80 -2.72 -0.95 13.10
CA ILE A 80 -3.47 0.28 13.38
C ILE A 80 -4.03 0.86 12.06
N PRO A 81 -5.36 0.93 11.88
CA PRO A 81 -5.94 1.55 10.70
C PRO A 81 -5.80 3.07 10.71
N VAL A 82 -5.37 3.62 9.58
CA VAL A 82 -5.33 5.06 9.29
C VAL A 82 -6.08 5.29 7.98
N ARG A 83 -6.98 6.27 7.93
CA ARG A 83 -7.88 6.51 6.78
C ARG A 83 -7.69 7.91 6.24
N MET A 84 -7.45 8.02 4.94
CA MET A 84 -7.41 9.31 4.26
C MET A 84 -8.77 9.66 3.65
N PRO A 85 -9.08 10.95 3.46
CA PRO A 85 -10.39 11.40 3.02
C PRO A 85 -10.55 11.35 1.48
N PHE A 86 -9.79 10.53 0.77
CA PHE A 86 -9.85 10.43 -0.69
C PHE A 86 -10.77 9.32 -1.15
N ARG A 87 -11.33 9.50 -2.34
CA ARG A 87 -12.29 8.59 -2.97
C ARG A 87 -11.59 7.79 -4.05
N ASP A 88 -11.97 6.53 -4.14
CA ASP A 88 -11.55 5.61 -5.19
C ASP A 88 -11.88 6.20 -6.58
N GLY A 89 -10.97 6.00 -7.55
CA GLY A 89 -11.13 6.51 -8.91
C GLY A 89 -12.41 6.01 -9.61
N GLN A 90 -12.96 4.87 -9.19
CA GLN A 90 -14.26 4.38 -9.67
C GLN A 90 -15.42 5.36 -9.40
N TYR A 91 -15.26 6.27 -8.44
CA TYR A 91 -16.23 7.29 -8.09
C TYR A 91 -15.97 8.65 -8.76
N LEU A 92 -15.06 8.70 -9.75
CA LEU A 92 -14.81 9.84 -10.65
C LEU A 92 -14.38 11.14 -9.94
N ASP A 93 -13.68 11.02 -8.82
CA ASP A 93 -13.19 12.15 -8.01
C ASP A 93 -11.75 11.93 -7.52
N SER A 94 -10.88 11.48 -8.43
CA SER A 94 -9.47 11.24 -8.12
C SER A 94 -8.74 12.55 -7.79
N PRO A 95 -7.97 12.61 -6.70
CA PRO A 95 -7.21 13.79 -6.33
C PRO A 95 -6.03 14.02 -7.28
N SER A 96 -5.49 15.24 -7.28
CA SER A 96 -4.20 15.50 -7.94
C SER A 96 -3.05 14.83 -7.16
N ILE A 97 -1.97 14.46 -7.85
CA ILE A 97 -0.73 13.95 -7.23
C ILE A 97 -0.25 14.91 -6.13
N SER A 98 -0.26 16.22 -6.39
CA SER A 98 0.21 17.23 -5.43
C SER A 98 -0.62 17.27 -4.14
N THR A 99 -1.95 17.13 -4.27
CA THR A 99 -2.88 17.08 -3.14
C THR A 99 -2.63 15.83 -2.30
N LEU A 100 -2.47 14.69 -2.97
CA LEU A 100 -2.22 13.41 -2.31
C LEU A 100 -0.84 13.40 -1.62
N ALA A 101 0.20 13.92 -2.28
CA ALA A 101 1.54 14.01 -1.72
C ALA A 101 1.57 14.89 -0.47
N ALA A 102 0.91 16.05 -0.47
CA ALA A 102 0.83 16.92 0.70
C ALA A 102 0.14 16.23 1.89
N ALA A 103 -0.98 15.54 1.64
CA ALA A 103 -1.70 14.82 2.70
C ALA A 103 -0.92 13.60 3.23
N LEU A 104 -0.24 12.86 2.36
CA LEU A 104 0.65 11.76 2.75
C LEU A 104 1.83 12.26 3.59
N GLU A 105 2.44 13.39 3.19
CA GLU A 105 3.53 13.99 3.94
C GLU A 105 3.08 14.40 5.35
N GLU A 106 1.93 15.07 5.47
CA GLU A 106 1.36 15.46 6.77
C GLU A 106 1.08 14.25 7.68
N ILE A 107 0.46 13.19 7.15
CA ILE A 107 0.11 12.03 7.97
C ILE A 107 1.33 11.21 8.38
N ILE A 108 2.36 11.13 7.52
CA ILE A 108 3.63 10.47 7.83
C ILE A 108 4.37 11.28 8.90
N TYR A 109 4.42 12.61 8.79
CA TYR A 109 5.03 13.47 9.81
C TYR A 109 4.34 13.39 11.17
N GLY A 110 3.01 13.23 11.20
CA GLY A 110 2.25 13.01 12.43
C GLY A 110 2.46 11.63 13.06
N SER A 111 3.06 10.70 12.32
CA SER A 111 3.37 9.36 12.81
C SER A 111 4.72 9.30 13.53
N THR A 112 5.00 8.18 14.18
CA THR A 112 6.33 7.90 14.74
C THR A 112 7.12 6.91 13.89
N ALA A 113 6.68 6.70 12.65
CA ALA A 113 7.27 5.72 11.75
C ALA A 113 8.69 6.11 11.37
N ASN A 114 9.56 5.10 11.27
CA ASN A 114 10.92 5.24 10.74
C ASN A 114 11.14 4.37 9.49
N THR A 115 10.17 3.51 9.17
CA THR A 115 10.13 2.69 7.96
C THR A 115 8.78 2.88 7.26
N LEU A 116 8.82 3.30 5.99
CA LEU A 116 7.65 3.47 5.16
C LEU A 116 7.61 2.40 4.05
N LEU A 117 6.45 1.80 3.84
CA LEU A 117 6.15 0.98 2.68
C LEU A 117 5.12 1.69 1.80
N MET A 118 5.38 1.73 0.49
CA MET A 118 4.48 2.26 -0.52
C MET A 118 4.20 1.22 -1.60
N PRO A 119 3.05 1.27 -2.30
CA PRO A 119 2.86 0.49 -3.51
C PRO A 119 3.90 0.89 -4.55
N VAL A 120 4.46 -0.08 -5.28
CA VAL A 120 5.33 0.28 -6.42
C VAL A 120 4.52 0.88 -7.57
N GLY A 121 3.19 0.68 -7.63
CA GLY A 121 2.28 1.35 -8.55
C GLY A 121 2.00 0.52 -9.80
N LEU A 122 1.37 -0.64 -9.62
CA LEU A 122 1.18 -1.63 -10.70
C LEU A 122 -0.25 -1.64 -11.25
N PHE A 123 -0.37 -1.51 -12.58
CA PHE A 123 -1.56 -1.74 -13.43
C PHE A 123 -2.79 -0.85 -13.18
N HIS A 124 -3.17 -0.60 -11.94
CA HIS A 124 -4.35 0.15 -11.58
C HIS A 124 -4.01 1.64 -11.41
N SER A 125 -4.83 2.54 -11.97
CA SER A 125 -4.57 3.98 -11.97
C SER A 125 -4.43 4.57 -10.56
N ASP A 126 -5.22 4.08 -9.61
CA ASP A 126 -5.15 4.52 -8.21
C ASP A 126 -3.82 4.09 -7.55
N HIS A 127 -3.28 2.93 -7.91
CA HIS A 127 -1.98 2.47 -7.42
C HIS A 127 -0.85 3.32 -8.00
N GLU A 128 -0.90 3.59 -9.31
CA GLU A 128 0.04 4.50 -9.97
C GLU A 128 -0.02 5.89 -9.34
N LEU A 129 -1.21 6.43 -9.08
CA LEU A 129 -1.44 7.73 -8.46
C LEU A 129 -0.84 7.81 -7.04
N VAL A 130 -1.10 6.82 -6.20
CA VAL A 130 -0.54 6.73 -4.84
C VAL A 130 0.97 6.59 -4.88
N SER A 131 1.48 5.74 -5.76
CA SER A 131 2.91 5.53 -5.91
C SER A 131 3.62 6.79 -6.41
N ASP A 132 3.03 7.51 -7.36
CA ASP A 132 3.55 8.80 -7.87
C ASP A 132 3.54 9.88 -6.78
N ALA A 133 2.49 9.97 -5.97
CA ALA A 133 2.46 10.88 -4.83
C ALA A 133 3.52 10.54 -3.78
N CYS A 134 3.72 9.25 -3.47
CA CYS A 134 4.79 8.80 -2.59
C CYS A 134 6.19 9.13 -3.15
N CYS A 135 6.39 9.01 -4.46
CA CYS A 135 7.64 9.39 -5.13
C CYS A 135 7.94 10.89 -4.97
N GLU A 136 6.91 11.75 -4.99
CA GLU A 136 7.07 13.17 -4.72
C GLU A 136 7.50 13.43 -3.26
N VAL A 137 7.01 12.65 -2.30
CA VAL A 137 7.31 12.81 -0.86
C VAL A 137 8.70 12.25 -0.50
N LEU A 138 9.11 11.15 -1.12
CA LEU A 138 10.34 10.41 -0.77
C LEU A 138 11.59 11.30 -0.63
N PRO A 139 11.93 12.23 -1.56
CA PRO A 139 13.11 13.08 -1.42
C PRO A 139 13.09 13.97 -0.16
N ARG A 140 11.91 14.40 0.29
CA ARG A 140 11.74 15.27 1.48
C ARG A 140 11.86 14.47 2.78
N LEU A 141 11.48 13.19 2.73
CA LEU A 141 11.55 12.25 3.85
C LEU A 141 12.62 11.18 3.68
N ALA A 142 13.73 11.50 3.00
CA ALA A 142 14.82 10.57 2.71
C ALA A 142 15.59 10.09 3.97
N HIS A 143 15.28 10.65 5.15
CA HIS A 143 15.81 10.21 6.43
C HIS A 143 15.10 8.95 6.97
N LEU A 144 13.92 8.61 6.44
CA LEU A 144 13.20 7.37 6.73
C LEU A 144 13.73 6.23 5.85
N ALA A 145 13.54 4.98 6.27
CA ALA A 145 13.76 3.83 5.41
C ALA A 145 12.54 3.62 4.48
N TRP A 146 12.76 3.65 3.17
CA TRP A 146 11.68 3.51 2.18
C TRP A 146 11.71 2.16 1.48
N PHE A 147 10.56 1.50 1.40
CA PHE A 147 10.37 0.28 0.65
C PHE A 147 9.15 0.40 -0.29
N GLY A 148 9.26 -0.21 -1.47
CA GLY A 148 8.15 -0.47 -2.37
C GLY A 148 7.72 -1.92 -2.24
N TYR A 149 6.42 -2.20 -2.18
CA TYR A 149 5.89 -3.56 -2.27
C TYR A 149 5.23 -3.80 -3.63
N GLU A 150 5.41 -5.00 -4.20
CA GLU A 150 4.69 -5.40 -5.40
C GLU A 150 3.26 -5.79 -5.07
N GLU A 151 2.31 -5.06 -5.64
CA GLU A 151 0.89 -5.22 -5.32
C GLU A 151 0.33 -6.53 -5.86
N ALA A 152 -0.13 -7.38 -4.94
CA ALA A 152 -1.02 -8.48 -5.28
C ALA A 152 -2.42 -7.88 -5.53
N ILE A 153 -3.13 -8.21 -6.60
CA ILE A 153 -2.86 -9.29 -7.58
C ILE A 153 -2.19 -8.80 -8.88
N HIS A 154 -1.94 -7.49 -8.97
CA HIS A 154 -1.51 -6.81 -10.19
C HIS A 154 -0.13 -7.24 -10.70
N ARG A 155 0.79 -7.60 -9.79
CA ARG A 155 2.15 -8.08 -10.11
C ARG A 155 2.22 -9.33 -10.98
N ARG A 156 1.09 -10.04 -11.18
CA ARG A 156 1.02 -11.20 -12.09
C ARG A 156 1.01 -10.82 -13.56
N GLN A 157 0.75 -9.56 -13.88
CA GLN A 157 0.70 -9.14 -15.27
C GLN A 157 2.10 -9.07 -15.86
N PRO A 158 2.34 -9.70 -17.03
CA PRO A 158 3.67 -9.70 -17.63
C PRO A 158 4.17 -8.27 -17.91
N GLY A 159 5.38 -7.95 -17.44
CA GLY A 159 6.06 -6.69 -17.76
C GLY A 159 5.67 -5.48 -16.91
N VAL A 160 4.62 -5.55 -16.08
CA VAL A 160 4.17 -4.37 -15.32
C VAL A 160 5.16 -3.97 -14.23
N VAL A 161 5.82 -4.94 -13.59
CA VAL A 161 6.83 -4.68 -12.56
C VAL A 161 8.07 -4.08 -13.21
N GLU A 162 8.57 -4.68 -14.28
CA GLU A 162 9.74 -4.21 -15.01
C GLU A 162 9.55 -2.79 -15.53
N ALA A 163 8.42 -2.53 -16.19
CA ALA A 163 8.09 -1.19 -16.70
C ALA A 163 8.01 -0.15 -15.57
N ARG A 164 7.47 -0.53 -14.41
CA ARG A 164 7.37 0.38 -13.26
C ARG A 164 8.73 0.66 -12.63
N LEU A 165 9.60 -0.34 -12.49
CA LEU A 165 10.98 -0.15 -12.01
C LEU A 165 11.80 0.74 -12.95
N GLU A 166 11.62 0.59 -14.28
CA GLU A 166 12.25 1.47 -15.26
C GLU A 166 11.77 2.93 -15.15
N GLU A 167 10.49 3.17 -14.89
CA GLU A 167 9.94 4.51 -14.62
C GLU A 167 10.54 5.11 -13.35
N LEU A 168 10.58 4.36 -12.24
CA LEU A 168 11.22 4.80 -10.99
C LEU A 168 12.69 5.18 -11.21
N ALA A 169 13.43 4.37 -11.97
CA ALA A 169 14.82 4.65 -12.32
C ALA A 169 14.96 5.95 -13.15
N ARG A 170 14.05 6.19 -14.11
CA ARG A 170 14.01 7.46 -14.89
C ARG A 170 13.74 8.68 -14.00
N ARG A 171 13.01 8.50 -12.91
CA ARG A 171 12.77 9.53 -11.88
C ARG A 171 13.94 9.67 -10.88
N GLY A 172 15.01 8.90 -11.05
CA GLY A 172 16.19 8.94 -10.19
C GLY A 172 16.00 8.18 -8.86
N ILE A 173 15.02 7.28 -8.77
CA ILE A 173 14.77 6.41 -7.62
C ILE A 173 15.37 5.03 -7.93
N VAL A 174 16.33 4.59 -7.12
CA VAL A 174 16.89 3.24 -7.19
C VAL A 174 16.01 2.30 -6.38
N ALA A 175 15.53 1.25 -7.03
CA ALA A 175 14.83 0.14 -6.41
C ALA A 175 15.75 -1.09 -6.36
N THR A 176 16.07 -1.58 -5.17
CA THR A 176 16.91 -2.78 -4.97
C THR A 176 16.09 -3.87 -4.26
N PRO A 177 16.09 -5.14 -4.70
CA PRO A 177 15.36 -6.20 -4.01
C PRO A 177 15.72 -6.24 -2.52
N ALA A 178 14.71 -6.32 -1.65
CA ALA A 178 14.91 -6.19 -0.21
C ALA A 178 13.99 -7.11 0.62
N ARG A 179 14.32 -7.21 1.90
CA ARG A 179 13.62 -8.01 2.92
C ARG A 179 13.40 -7.13 4.16
N PRO A 180 12.31 -6.33 4.21
CA PRO A 180 12.05 -5.45 5.34
C PRO A 180 11.85 -6.25 6.65
N ASP A 181 11.46 -7.52 6.55
CA ASP A 181 11.25 -8.49 7.63
C ASP A 181 12.54 -9.05 8.26
N ALA A 182 13.74 -8.73 7.74
CA ALA A 182 14.98 -9.44 8.09
C ALA A 182 15.35 -9.43 9.59
N LEU A 183 14.79 -8.51 10.37
CA LEU A 183 15.04 -8.40 11.82
C LEU A 183 14.05 -9.21 12.68
N HIS A 184 12.97 -9.74 12.09
CA HIS A 184 11.90 -10.41 12.82
C HIS A 184 11.92 -11.92 12.56
N THR A 185 11.99 -12.70 13.64
CA THR A 185 12.12 -14.16 13.59
C THR A 185 10.78 -14.88 13.88
N ILE A 186 9.67 -14.36 13.37
CA ILE A 186 8.40 -15.10 13.47
C ILE A 186 8.45 -16.31 12.55
N ASP A 187 7.88 -17.43 13.01
CA ASP A 187 7.70 -18.64 12.21
C ASP A 187 6.92 -18.32 10.90
N PRO A 188 7.49 -18.60 9.71
CA PRO A 188 6.83 -18.39 8.44
C PRO A 188 5.45 -19.06 8.34
N ALA A 189 5.25 -20.21 8.99
CA ALA A 189 3.94 -20.87 9.00
C ALA A 189 2.89 -20.04 9.76
N ARG A 190 3.28 -19.42 10.87
CA ARG A 190 2.41 -18.50 11.63
C ARG A 190 2.07 -17.25 10.82
N GLN A 191 3.05 -16.65 10.14
CA GLN A 191 2.82 -15.50 9.25
C GLN A 191 1.80 -15.84 8.15
N ALA A 192 1.95 -17.02 7.52
CA ALA A 192 1.03 -17.47 6.47
C ALA A 192 -0.40 -17.71 6.98
N ILE A 193 -0.56 -18.23 8.20
CA ILE A 193 -1.88 -18.42 8.83
C ILE A 193 -2.53 -17.06 9.13
N LEU A 194 -1.79 -16.13 9.73
CA LEU A 194 -2.30 -14.80 10.06
C LEU A 194 -2.66 -14.01 8.79
N LYS A 195 -1.78 -14.01 7.79
CA LYS A 195 -2.08 -13.43 6.48
C LYS A 195 -3.35 -14.02 5.89
N ARG A 196 -3.49 -15.35 5.91
CA ARG A 196 -4.69 -16.02 5.36
C ARG A 196 -5.96 -15.61 6.09
N HIS A 197 -5.91 -15.55 7.42
CA HIS A 197 -7.05 -15.08 8.21
C HIS A 197 -7.43 -13.64 7.85
N ALA A 198 -6.45 -12.73 7.75
CA ALA A 198 -6.67 -11.33 7.42
C ALA A 198 -7.21 -11.16 5.99
N VAL A 199 -6.64 -11.84 4.99
CA VAL A 199 -7.14 -11.83 3.60
C VAL A 199 -8.60 -12.31 3.53
N ASN A 200 -8.96 -13.33 4.31
CA ASN A 200 -10.32 -13.87 4.33
C ASN A 200 -11.36 -12.92 4.95
N ALA A 201 -10.94 -11.86 5.64
CA ALA A 201 -11.86 -10.86 6.17
C ALA A 201 -12.45 -9.94 5.08
N TYR A 202 -11.81 -9.80 3.92
CA TYR A 202 -12.29 -9.01 2.78
C TYR A 202 -13.28 -9.78 1.91
N ALA A 203 -14.36 -10.26 2.52
CA ALA A 203 -15.35 -11.13 1.87
C ALA A 203 -15.95 -10.52 0.59
N SER A 204 -16.16 -9.20 0.58
CA SER A 204 -16.65 -8.47 -0.59
C SER A 204 -15.66 -8.47 -1.74
N GLN A 205 -14.36 -8.33 -1.46
CA GLN A 205 -13.31 -8.31 -2.47
C GLN A 205 -13.09 -9.71 -3.04
N LEU A 206 -12.99 -10.73 -2.17
CA LEU A 206 -12.89 -12.13 -2.59
C LEU A 206 -14.07 -12.55 -3.50
N ARG A 207 -15.27 -12.01 -3.25
CA ARG A 207 -16.43 -12.22 -4.12
C ARG A 207 -16.27 -11.54 -5.47
N ALA A 208 -15.88 -10.27 -5.48
CA ALA A 208 -15.75 -9.47 -6.70
C ALA A 208 -14.65 -9.99 -7.64
N PHE A 209 -13.49 -10.38 -7.09
CA PHE A 209 -12.40 -11.00 -7.85
C PHE A 209 -12.74 -12.40 -8.38
N GLY A 210 -13.76 -13.05 -7.79
CA GLY A 210 -14.23 -14.36 -8.20
C GLY A 210 -13.27 -15.51 -7.85
N PRO A 211 -13.60 -16.75 -8.27
CA PRO A 211 -12.79 -17.93 -7.98
C PRO A 211 -11.35 -17.76 -8.48
N HIS A 212 -10.37 -18.06 -7.61
CA HIS A 212 -8.93 -17.94 -7.90
C HIS A 212 -8.41 -16.52 -8.19
N GLY A 213 -9.27 -15.50 -8.13
CA GLY A 213 -8.89 -14.11 -8.40
C GLY A 213 -7.84 -13.60 -7.43
N CYS A 214 -7.91 -14.02 -6.16
CA CYS A 214 -7.00 -13.60 -5.09
C CYS A 214 -5.89 -14.60 -4.76
N ASP A 215 -5.66 -15.64 -5.58
CA ASP A 215 -4.63 -16.66 -5.27
C ASP A 215 -3.23 -16.06 -5.11
N ASP A 216 -2.96 -14.96 -5.83
CA ASP A 216 -1.69 -14.24 -5.76
C ASP A 216 -1.43 -13.58 -4.40
N ALA A 217 -2.48 -13.24 -3.65
CA ALA A 217 -2.33 -12.71 -2.30
C ALA A 217 -1.64 -13.72 -1.38
N PHE A 218 -1.64 -15.01 -1.70
CA PHE A 218 -0.94 -16.05 -0.92
C PHE A 218 0.44 -16.41 -1.48
N ALA A 219 0.85 -15.85 -2.61
CA ALA A 219 2.19 -16.02 -3.15
C ALA A 219 3.22 -15.21 -2.33
N PRO A 220 4.51 -15.59 -2.36
CA PRO A 220 5.56 -14.87 -1.63
C PRO A 220 5.56 -13.36 -1.91
N GLU A 221 5.64 -12.58 -0.84
CA GLU A 221 5.69 -11.11 -0.89
C GLU A 221 7.05 -10.64 -1.44
N ARG A 222 7.05 -9.56 -2.21
CA ARG A 222 8.25 -9.01 -2.85
C ARG A 222 8.35 -7.52 -2.59
N TYR A 223 9.56 -7.10 -2.22
CA TYR A 223 9.85 -5.74 -1.77
C TYR A 223 11.11 -5.19 -2.43
N TRP A 224 11.15 -3.87 -2.53
CA TRP A 224 12.24 -3.10 -3.11
C TRP A 224 12.64 -2.01 -2.12
N GLN A 225 13.88 -2.00 -1.64
CA GLN A 225 14.43 -0.83 -0.96
C GLN A 225 14.53 0.32 -1.96
N LEU A 226 13.92 1.45 -1.63
CA LEU A 226 13.90 2.66 -2.46
C LEU A 226 14.86 3.70 -1.89
N SER A 227 15.63 4.33 -2.78
CA SER A 227 16.55 5.42 -2.41
C SER A 227 16.74 6.39 -3.57
N MET A 228 17.04 7.66 -3.26
CA MET A 228 17.38 8.63 -4.30
C MET A 228 18.79 8.36 -4.83
N THR A 229 18.96 8.39 -6.15
CA THR A 229 20.28 8.53 -6.74
C THR A 229 20.89 9.85 -6.30
N HIS A 230 22.00 9.82 -5.55
CA HIS A 230 22.77 11.04 -5.31
C HIS A 230 23.28 11.54 -6.66
N ARG A 231 22.68 12.61 -7.19
CA ARG A 231 23.29 13.35 -8.29
C ARG A 231 24.57 13.97 -7.74
N PRO A 232 25.78 13.64 -8.22
CA PRO A 232 26.96 14.36 -7.77
C PRO A 232 26.75 15.83 -8.10
N ALA A 233 26.96 16.70 -7.11
CA ALA A 233 26.93 18.14 -7.32
C ALA A 233 27.79 18.43 -8.55
N ARG A 234 27.18 19.02 -9.59
CA ARG A 234 27.96 19.49 -10.75
C ARG A 234 28.96 20.48 -10.18
N HIS A 235 30.22 20.08 -10.08
CA HIS A 235 31.31 21.01 -9.81
C HIS A 235 31.17 22.11 -10.86
N ALA A 236 30.80 23.32 -10.39
CA ALA A 236 30.96 24.52 -11.17
C ALA A 236 32.46 24.63 -11.46
N GLY A 237 32.82 24.26 -12.69
CA GLY A 237 34.16 24.48 -13.22
C GLY A 237 34.44 25.97 -13.19
N LYS A 238 35.60 26.27 -12.60
CA LYS A 238 36.33 27.55 -12.49
C LYS A 238 35.97 28.62 -13.51
#